data_AF-A0A0C1R4W9-F1
#
_entry.id   AF-A0A0C1R4W9-F1
#
_cell.length_a   1.000
_cell.length_b   1.000
_cell.length_c   1.000
_cell.angle_alpha   90.00
_cell.angle_beta   90.00
_cell.angle_gamma   90.00
#
_symmetry.space_group_name_H-M   'P 1'
#
loop_
_entity.id
_entity.type
_entity.pdbx_description
1 polymer ?
#
loop_
_entity_poly.entity_id
_entity_poly.type
_entity_poly.pdbx_seq_one_letter_code
_entity_poly.pdbx_strand_id
1 'polypeptide(L)'
;MTQSLKLVIDEFNSSVNMTAKELAVWLETEESQSVGQKKEDDESIGHKSGKHILEMLQKKNDEYTDDDISHMKKVISYIHRHLAQQPEGDVEHTRWRYSLMNWGHDPLN
;
A
#
# COMPACT_ATOMS: atom_id res chain seq x y z
N MET A 1 5.16 -23.48 0.81
CA MET A 1 4.15 -22.49 0.39
C MET A 1 3.11 -23.17 -0.50
N THR A 2 1.81 -23.01 -0.24
CA THR A 2 0.75 -23.56 -1.11
C THR A 2 0.63 -22.74 -2.39
N GLN A 3 0.01 -23.30 -3.44
CA GLN A 3 -0.24 -22.56 -4.69
C GLN A 3 -1.06 -21.27 -4.46
N SER A 4 -2.04 -21.32 -3.55
CA SER A 4 -2.84 -20.15 -3.18
C SER A 4 -2.01 -19.04 -2.53
N LEU A 5 -1.06 -19.38 -1.65
CA LEU A 5 -0.18 -18.41 -1.01
C LEU A 5 0.76 -17.75 -2.02
N LYS A 6 1.30 -18.53 -2.95
CA LYS A 6 2.17 -18.01 -4.01
C LYS A 6 1.43 -16.96 -4.87
N LEU A 7 0.19 -17.25 -5.27
CA LEU A 7 -0.60 -16.30 -6.07
C LEU A 7 -0.84 -14.98 -5.34
N VAL A 8 -1.04 -15.00 -4.02
CA VAL A 8 -1.20 -13.77 -3.21
C VAL A 8 0.07 -12.95 -3.20
N ILE A 9 1.24 -13.59 -3.03
CA ILE A 9 2.54 -12.90 -3.01
C ILE A 9 2.86 -12.32 -4.39
N ASP A 10 2.66 -13.10 -5.45
CA ASP A 10 2.91 -12.67 -6.83
C ASP A 10 2.02 -11.46 -7.19
N GLU A 11 0.73 -11.49 -6.81
CA GLU A 11 -0.21 -10.39 -7.03
C GLU A 11 0.14 -9.16 -6.19
N PHE A 12 0.54 -9.34 -4.93
CA PHE A 12 0.99 -8.25 -4.06
C PHE A 12 2.21 -7.54 -4.65
N ASN A 13 3.23 -8.29 -5.08
CA ASN A 13 4.42 -7.75 -5.71
C ASN A 13 4.14 -7.06 -7.06
N SER A 14 3.05 -7.44 -7.73
CA SER A 14 2.60 -6.77 -8.97
C SER A 14 1.78 -5.51 -8.68
N SER A 15 1.05 -5.49 -7.56
CA SER A 15 0.20 -4.37 -7.15
C SER A 15 0.99 -3.25 -6.47
N VAL A 16 1.96 -3.58 -5.63
CA VAL A 16 2.84 -2.62 -4.94
C VAL A 16 3.98 -2.25 -5.89
N ASN A 17 3.89 -1.08 -6.52
CA ASN A 17 4.85 -0.63 -7.53
C ASN A 17 5.85 0.42 -7.00
N MET A 18 5.73 0.82 -5.73
CA MET A 18 6.75 1.64 -5.06
C MET A 18 7.81 0.74 -4.42
N THR A 19 9.08 1.08 -4.63
CA THR A 19 10.18 0.44 -3.92
C THR A 19 10.13 0.73 -2.42
N ALA A 20 10.77 -0.11 -1.61
CA ALA A 20 10.91 0.14 -0.17
C ALA A 20 11.49 1.54 0.13
N LYS A 21 12.42 2.02 -0.70
CA LYS A 21 13.01 3.34 -0.53
C LYS A 21 12.02 4.46 -0.84
N GLU A 22 11.28 4.37 -1.95
CA GLU A 22 10.27 5.37 -2.32
C GLU A 22 9.15 5.43 -1.29
N LEU A 23 8.65 4.27 -0.85
CA LEU A 23 7.61 4.19 0.16
C LEU A 23 8.09 4.75 1.50
N ALA A 24 9.32 4.46 1.92
CA ALA A 24 9.89 5.02 3.15
C ALA A 24 9.94 6.55 3.11
N VAL A 25 10.45 7.13 2.02
CA VAL A 25 10.50 8.59 1.85
C VAL A 25 9.10 9.19 1.82
N TRP A 26 8.16 8.55 1.12
CA TRP A 26 6.78 9.01 1.06
C TRP A 26 6.10 9.06 2.43
N LEU A 27 6.25 8.01 3.24
CA LEU A 27 5.62 7.92 4.58
C LEU A 27 6.14 8.96 5.58
N GLU A 28 7.29 9.60 5.32
CA GLU A 28 7.81 10.68 6.17
C GLU A 28 7.16 12.04 5.86
N THR A 29 6.41 12.16 4.76
CA THR A 29 5.81 13.44 4.32
C THR A 29 4.57 13.83 5.12
N GLU A 30 4.28 15.13 5.19
CA GLU A 30 3.03 15.63 5.78
C GLU A 30 1.82 15.19 4.95
N GLU A 31 1.96 15.14 3.63
CA GLU A 31 0.93 14.68 2.70
C GLU A 31 0.49 13.26 3.03
N SER A 32 1.45 12.34 3.18
CA SER A 32 1.19 10.95 3.56
C SER A 32 0.47 10.84 4.91
N GLN A 33 0.87 11.64 5.90
CA GLN A 33 0.28 11.66 7.25
C GLN A 33 -1.12 12.30 7.27
N SER A 34 -1.44 13.17 6.30
CA SER A 34 -2.69 13.93 6.23
C SER A 34 -3.86 13.21 5.51
N VAL A 35 -3.60 12.08 4.86
CA VAL A 35 -4.58 11.35 4.04
C VAL A 35 -4.99 10.00 4.64
N GLY A 36 -6.16 9.53 4.23
CA GLY A 36 -6.73 8.25 4.63
C GLY A 36 -7.74 8.34 5.78
N GLN A 37 -8.35 7.19 6.07
CA GLN A 37 -9.33 7.04 7.14
C GLN A 37 -8.62 6.87 8.48
N LYS A 38 -9.01 7.65 9.50
CA LYS A 38 -8.53 7.53 10.87
C LYS A 38 -9.69 7.58 11.87
N LYS A 39 -9.44 7.08 13.08
CA LYS A 39 -10.31 7.33 14.25
C LYS A 39 -9.71 8.51 14.99
N GLU A 40 -10.48 9.60 15.13
CA GLU A 40 -10.06 10.78 15.90
C GLU A 40 -8.62 11.25 15.55
N ASP A 41 -7.75 11.37 16.55
CA ASP A 41 -6.36 11.83 16.45
C ASP A 41 -5.35 10.69 16.19
N ASP A 42 -5.82 9.50 15.79
CA ASP A 42 -4.96 8.36 15.46
C ASP A 42 -4.36 8.48 14.04
N GLU A 43 -3.25 7.78 13.82
CA GLU A 43 -2.64 7.63 12.50
C GLU A 43 -3.60 6.90 11.54
N SER A 44 -3.61 7.31 10.26
CA SER A 44 -4.55 6.75 9.30
C SER A 44 -4.28 5.28 9.01
N ILE A 45 -5.36 4.52 8.73
CA ILE A 45 -5.28 3.10 8.40
C ILE A 45 -4.34 2.87 7.22
N GLY A 46 -4.36 3.76 6.23
CA GLY A 46 -3.48 3.68 5.07
C GLY A 46 -2.02 3.89 5.45
N HIS A 47 -1.73 4.91 6.25
CA HIS A 47 -0.36 5.19 6.67
C HIS A 47 0.23 4.05 7.53
N LYS A 48 -0.56 3.48 8.45
CA LYS A 48 -0.22 2.25 9.19
C LYS A 48 0.05 1.07 8.25
N SER A 49 -0.78 0.92 7.21
CA SER A 49 -0.61 -0.13 6.19
C SER A 49 0.71 0.05 5.45
N GLY A 50 1.05 1.27 5.05
CA GLY A 50 2.30 1.59 4.37
C GLY A 50 3.54 1.19 5.17
N LYS A 51 3.55 1.42 6.48
CA LYS A 51 4.63 0.96 7.36
C LYS A 51 4.77 -0.57 7.37
N HIS A 52 3.65 -1.30 7.43
CA HIS A 52 3.67 -2.76 7.35
C HIS A 52 4.13 -3.25 5.97
N ILE A 53 3.70 -2.59 4.88
CA ILE A 53 4.19 -2.88 3.51
C ILE A 53 5.70 -2.67 3.42
N LEU A 54 6.22 -1.58 3.98
CA LEU A 54 7.65 -1.30 4.01
C LEU A 54 8.44 -2.42 4.72
N GLU A 55 7.95 -2.90 5.86
CA GLU A 55 8.55 -4.06 6.54
C GLU A 55 8.50 -5.32 5.66
N MET A 56 7.38 -5.59 4.99
CA MET A 56 7.23 -6.76 4.11
C MET A 56 8.12 -6.71 2.87
N LEU A 57 8.37 -5.52 2.31
CA LEU A 57 9.27 -5.33 1.17
C LEU A 57 10.76 -5.59 1.53
N GLN A 58 11.09 -5.62 2.82
CA GLN A 58 12.43 -5.94 3.33
C GLN A 58 12.60 -7.42 3.71
N LYS A 59 11.51 -8.18 3.78
CA LYS A 59 11.52 -9.62 4.08
C LYS A 59 11.79 -10.45 2.82
N LYS A 60 12.24 -11.70 3.00
CA LYS A 60 12.26 -12.70 1.92
C LYS A 60 10.92 -13.42 1.83
N ASN A 61 10.62 -13.99 0.65
CA ASN A 61 9.33 -14.64 0.38
C ASN A 61 9.02 -15.83 1.30
N ASP A 62 10.02 -16.48 1.90
CA ASP A 62 9.87 -17.59 2.84
C ASP A 62 9.74 -17.15 4.30
N GLU A 63 9.83 -15.86 4.59
CA GLU A 63 9.74 -15.27 5.94
C GLU A 63 8.34 -14.67 6.24
N TYR A 64 7.40 -14.73 5.29
CA TYR A 64 6.05 -14.19 5.48
C TYR A 64 5.23 -15.04 6.46
N THR A 65 4.64 -14.36 7.43
CA THR A 65 3.68 -14.94 8.39
C THR A 65 2.27 -15.00 7.80
N ASP A 66 1.37 -15.77 8.41
CA ASP A 66 -0.05 -15.80 8.01
C ASP A 66 -0.70 -14.40 8.10
N ASP A 67 -0.27 -13.58 9.06
CA ASP A 67 -0.71 -12.19 9.20
C ASP A 67 -0.20 -11.30 8.05
N ASP A 68 1.05 -11.48 7.60
CA ASP A 68 1.57 -10.80 6.42
C ASP A 68 0.74 -11.16 5.17
N ILE A 69 0.44 -12.45 4.98
CA ILE A 69 -0.40 -12.90 3.86
C ILE A 69 -1.81 -12.31 3.92
N SER A 70 -2.41 -12.25 5.12
CA SER A 70 -3.72 -11.61 5.34
C SER A 70 -3.66 -10.12 4.98
N HIS A 71 -2.58 -9.44 5.37
CA HIS A 71 -2.36 -8.04 5.05
C HIS A 71 -2.19 -7.83 3.54
N MET A 72 -1.40 -8.66 2.83
CA MET A 72 -1.23 -8.60 1.38
C MET A 72 -2.57 -8.63 0.64
N LYS A 73 -3.49 -9.53 1.03
CA LYS A 73 -4.84 -9.60 0.44
C LYS A 73 -5.62 -8.31 0.64
N LYS A 74 -5.49 -7.69 1.82
CA LYS A 74 -6.11 -6.40 2.13
C LYS A 74 -5.53 -5.29 1.24
N VAL A 75 -4.21 -5.28 1.03
CA VAL A 75 -3.50 -4.32 0.18
C VAL A 75 -3.97 -4.42 -1.27
N ILE A 76 -3.93 -5.62 -1.86
CA ILE A 76 -4.41 -5.89 -3.22
C ILE A 76 -5.87 -5.40 -3.37
N SER A 77 -6.73 -5.80 -2.43
CA SER A 77 -8.15 -5.42 -2.45
C SER A 77 -8.38 -3.92 -2.32
N TYR A 78 -7.51 -3.21 -1.61
CA TYR A 78 -7.57 -1.76 -1.49
C TYR A 78 -7.15 -1.08 -2.79
N ILE A 79 -5.97 -1.43 -3.32
CA ILE A 79 -5.42 -0.87 -4.55
C ILE A 79 -6.41 -1.02 -5.70
N HIS A 80 -6.92 -2.23 -5.95
CA HIS A 80 -7.88 -2.48 -7.04
C HIS A 80 -9.15 -1.64 -6.93
N ARG A 81 -9.74 -1.58 -5.73
CA ARG A 81 -10.96 -0.79 -5.53
C ARG A 81 -10.71 0.70 -5.67
N HIS A 82 -9.57 1.19 -5.19
CA HIS A 82 -9.29 2.62 -5.19
C HIS A 82 -8.86 3.11 -6.58
N LEU A 83 -8.12 2.29 -7.35
CA LEU A 83 -7.85 2.54 -8.77
C LEU A 83 -9.13 2.64 -9.59
N ALA A 84 -10.13 1.78 -9.35
CA ALA A 84 -11.43 1.85 -10.01
C ALA A 84 -12.24 3.13 -9.69
N GLN A 85 -11.80 3.92 -8.70
CA GLN A 85 -12.40 5.18 -8.26
C GLN A 85 -11.58 6.40 -8.72
N GLN A 86 -10.73 6.24 -9.73
CA GLN A 86 -9.90 7.33 -10.26
C GLN A 86 -10.75 8.56 -10.60
N PRO A 87 -10.42 9.75 -10.05
CA PRO A 87 -11.11 10.98 -10.40
C PRO A 87 -10.75 11.44 -11.83
N GLU A 88 -11.63 12.21 -12.45
CA GLU A 88 -11.33 12.85 -13.74
C GLU A 88 -10.31 13.99 -13.56
N GLY A 89 -9.51 14.22 -14.61
CA GLY A 89 -8.53 15.31 -14.66
C GLY A 89 -7.14 14.92 -14.17
N ASP A 90 -6.36 15.94 -13.80
CA ASP A 90 -5.01 15.75 -13.26
C ASP A 90 -5.07 15.22 -11.82
N VAL A 91 -4.34 14.12 -11.60
CA VAL A 91 -4.34 13.37 -10.34
C VAL A 91 -3.05 13.56 -9.52
N GLU A 92 -2.08 14.31 -10.05
CA GLU A 92 -0.71 14.41 -9.50
C GLU A 92 -0.70 14.81 -8.02
N HIS A 93 -1.51 15.79 -7.64
CA HIS A 93 -1.57 16.30 -6.26
C HIS A 93 -2.95 16.10 -5.62
N THR A 94 -3.41 14.85 -5.59
CA THR A 94 -4.74 14.51 -5.08
C THR A 94 -4.68 13.59 -3.88
N ARG A 95 -5.67 13.73 -2.98
CA ARG A 95 -5.87 12.80 -1.85
C ARG A 95 -6.06 11.35 -2.31
N TRP A 96 -6.59 11.15 -3.52
CA TRP A 96 -6.74 9.83 -4.14
C TRP A 96 -5.38 9.17 -4.41
N ARG A 97 -4.49 9.87 -5.13
CA ARG A 97 -3.13 9.38 -5.41
C ARG A 97 -2.36 9.16 -4.12
N TYR A 98 -2.37 10.15 -3.23
CA TYR A 98 -1.64 10.08 -1.96
C TYR A 98 -2.12 8.92 -1.08
N SER A 99 -3.43 8.62 -1.11
CA SER A 99 -3.96 7.45 -0.43
C SER A 99 -3.49 6.15 -1.07
N LEU A 100 -3.39 6.04 -2.41
CA LEU A 100 -2.78 4.87 -3.06
C LEU A 100 -1.30 4.70 -2.69
N MET A 101 -0.54 5.81 -2.62
CA MET A 101 0.88 5.79 -2.25
C MET A 101 1.10 5.33 -0.80
N ASN A 102 0.19 5.66 0.12
CA ASN A 102 0.19 5.08 1.47
C ASN A 102 0.02 3.56 1.48
N TRP A 103 -0.50 2.97 0.40
CA TRP A 103 -0.63 1.53 0.19
C TRP A 103 0.43 0.97 -0.76
N GLY A 104 1.52 1.72 -1.01
CA GLY A 104 2.65 1.27 -1.82
C GLY A 104 2.39 1.28 -3.33
N HIS A 105 1.32 1.93 -3.78
CA HIS A 105 1.00 2.06 -5.20
C HIS A 105 1.01 3.52 -5.62
N ASP A 106 1.87 3.90 -6.56
CA ASP A 106 1.80 5.19 -7.22
C ASP A 106 1.28 5.00 -8.66
N PRO A 107 0.07 5.49 -9.00
CA PRO A 107 -0.50 5.36 -10.33
C PRO A 107 0.25 6.17 -11.41
N LEU A 108 1.24 6.97 -11.03
CA LEU A 108 2.07 7.76 -11.94
C LEU A 108 3.54 7.26 -12.04
N ASN A 109 3.84 6.09 -11.46
CA ASN A 109 5.18 5.45 -11.53
C ASN A 109 5.40 4.69 -12.85
#